data_AF-A0A9P6XBV2-F1
#
_entry.id   AF-A0A9P6XBV2-F1
#
_cell.length_a   1.000
_cell.length_b   1.000
_cell.length_c   1.000
_cell.angle_alpha   90.00
_cell.angle_beta   90.00
_cell.angle_gamma   90.00
#
_symmetry.space_group_name_H-M   'P 1'
#
loop_
_entity.id
_entity.type
_entity.pdbx_description
1 polymer ?
#
loop_
_entity_poly.entity_id
_entity_poly.type
_entity_poly.pdbx_seq_one_letter_code
_entity_poly.pdbx_strand_id
1 'polypeptide(L)'
;MEDYHLSLSNPFVLLTGALSAAGWLILFIGGCVAAFHGVIWWIIIYELFFVVGVMVVLGLGLLPSFHNMIYLFMAISIVYLTYLCQAVLNDVNASGGNRAAAAGAIILIIMQFLLAFLLTSPEGSWFHSFGTRSVNYGGNLSHRFVNRVRSTNKSTSGGAAGGNGMREKDLPRHYTNDDEADIGEATSPRGEFEPATALHGYQGSSDDPTELSFDKGESLEILDKRGNWWHARKQDGTTGIVPSNYFE
;
A
#
# COMPACT_ATOMS: atom_id res chain seq x y z
N MET A 1 -12.42 -10.94 -7.36
CA MET A 1 -12.32 -11.43 -5.96
C MET A 1 -10.93 -11.03 -5.53
N GLU A 2 -10.80 -9.79 -5.06
CA GLU A 2 -9.52 -9.21 -4.71
C GLU A 2 -9.05 -9.77 -3.38
N ASP A 3 -7.78 -10.17 -3.35
CA ASP A 3 -7.17 -10.91 -2.27
C ASP A 3 -7.08 -10.03 -1.02
N TYR A 4 -7.85 -10.43 -0.02
CA TYR A 4 -7.92 -9.80 1.29
C TYR A 4 -6.65 -10.05 2.10
N HIS A 5 -5.56 -9.41 1.70
CA HIS A 5 -4.29 -9.40 2.42
C HIS A 5 -4.29 -8.41 3.60
N LEU A 6 -5.42 -8.23 4.28
CA LEU A 6 -5.44 -7.87 5.72
C LEU A 6 -4.99 -9.08 6.58
N SER A 7 -3.98 -9.80 6.07
CA SER A 7 -3.28 -10.84 6.78
C SER A 7 -2.45 -10.19 7.88
N LEU A 8 -2.01 -10.98 8.85
CA LEU A 8 -1.16 -10.63 10.00
C LEU A 8 0.11 -9.79 9.71
N SER A 9 0.37 -9.41 8.46
CA SER A 9 1.50 -8.59 8.00
C SER A 9 1.44 -7.12 8.43
N ASN A 10 0.29 -6.60 8.84
CA ASN A 10 0.19 -5.22 9.32
C ASN A 10 0.56 -5.12 10.81
N PRO A 11 1.77 -4.64 11.17
CA PRO A 11 2.25 -4.61 12.56
C PRO A 11 1.37 -3.72 13.45
N PHE A 12 0.71 -2.74 12.87
CA PHE A 12 -0.15 -1.78 13.59
C PHE A 12 -1.47 -2.41 14.08
N VAL A 13 -2.06 -3.28 13.27
CA VAL A 13 -3.28 -4.04 13.66
C VAL A 13 -2.94 -4.98 14.82
N LEU A 14 -1.82 -5.68 14.70
CA LEU A 14 -1.31 -6.56 15.75
C LEU A 14 -0.99 -5.82 17.04
N LEU A 15 -0.35 -4.65 16.93
CA LEU A 15 -0.04 -3.80 18.08
C LEU A 15 -1.31 -3.33 18.78
N THR A 16 -2.31 -2.85 18.02
CA THR A 16 -3.60 -2.43 18.57
C THR A 16 -4.32 -3.59 19.26
N GLY A 17 -4.33 -4.79 18.64
CA GLY A 17 -4.91 -5.99 19.24
C GLY A 17 -4.20 -6.44 20.51
N ALA A 18 -2.87 -6.42 20.53
CA ALA A 18 -2.07 -6.76 21.69
C ALA A 18 -2.25 -5.77 22.85
N LEU A 19 -2.29 -4.47 22.55
CA LEU A 19 -2.58 -3.42 23.55
C LEU A 19 -4.02 -3.52 24.06
N SER A 20 -4.97 -3.89 23.22
CA SER A 20 -6.35 -4.18 23.63
C SER A 20 -6.40 -5.37 24.59
N ALA A 21 -5.69 -6.47 24.30
CA ALA A 21 -5.58 -7.61 25.21
C ALA A 21 -4.94 -7.25 26.56
N ALA A 22 -3.91 -6.40 26.55
CA ALA A 22 -3.29 -5.89 27.78
C ALA A 22 -4.26 -5.00 28.58
N GLY A 23 -5.00 -4.11 27.91
CA GLY A 23 -6.04 -3.28 28.52
C GLY A 23 -7.14 -4.10 29.17
N TRP A 24 -7.59 -5.16 28.49
CA TRP A 24 -8.54 -6.13 29.02
C TRP A 24 -8.02 -6.85 30.27
N LEU A 25 -6.77 -7.29 30.26
CA LEU A 25 -6.18 -7.99 31.40
C LEU A 25 -6.07 -7.07 32.62
N ILE A 26 -5.69 -5.80 32.43
CA ILE A 26 -5.67 -4.79 33.49
C ILE A 26 -7.07 -4.55 34.04
N LEU A 27 -8.07 -4.42 33.16
CA LEU A 27 -9.47 -4.26 33.54
C LEU A 27 -9.96 -5.45 34.37
N PHE A 28 -9.66 -6.67 33.93
CA PHE A 28 -10.05 -7.91 34.60
C PHE A 28 -9.42 -8.01 36.00
N ILE A 29 -8.11 -7.80 36.12
CA ILE A 29 -7.43 -7.83 37.41
C ILE A 29 -7.95 -6.72 38.33
N GLY A 30 -8.12 -5.51 37.81
CA GLY A 30 -8.68 -4.39 38.56
C GLY A 30 -10.09 -4.70 39.07
N GLY A 31 -10.94 -5.31 38.23
CA GLY A 31 -12.29 -5.74 38.59
C GLY A 31 -12.33 -6.86 39.63
N CYS A 32 -11.39 -7.80 39.57
CA CYS A 32 -11.22 -8.83 40.59
C CYS A 32 -10.82 -8.22 41.95
N VAL A 33 -9.85 -7.30 41.96
CA VAL A 33 -9.39 -6.62 43.19
C VAL A 33 -10.46 -5.68 43.76
N ALA A 34 -11.20 -5.01 42.89
CA ALA A 34 -12.33 -4.17 43.24
C ALA A 34 -13.57 -4.96 43.68
N ALA A 35 -13.56 -6.29 43.48
CA ALA A 35 -14.71 -7.16 43.68
C ALA A 35 -15.97 -6.60 43.00
N PHE A 36 -15.90 -6.37 41.69
CA PHE A 36 -17.07 -5.96 40.91
C PHE A 36 -18.09 -7.09 40.81
N HIS A 37 -19.38 -6.70 40.80
CA HIS A 37 -20.51 -7.62 40.71
C HIS A 37 -21.57 -7.09 39.74
N GLY A 38 -22.52 -7.95 39.39
CA GLY A 38 -23.65 -7.59 38.54
C GLY A 38 -23.25 -7.38 37.08
N VAL A 39 -23.85 -6.38 36.43
CA VAL A 39 -23.73 -6.15 34.98
C VAL A 39 -22.29 -5.82 34.57
N ILE A 40 -21.50 -5.21 35.46
CA ILE A 40 -20.08 -4.87 35.20
C ILE A 40 -19.28 -6.13 34.85
N TRP A 41 -19.51 -7.23 35.56
CA TRP A 41 -18.80 -8.48 35.31
C TRP A 41 -19.15 -9.11 33.96
N TRP A 42 -20.44 -9.03 33.59
CA TRP A 42 -20.90 -9.48 32.28
C TRP A 42 -20.24 -8.67 31.16
N ILE A 43 -20.09 -7.34 31.32
CA ILE A 43 -19.39 -6.49 30.35
C ILE A 43 -17.92 -6.92 30.20
N ILE A 44 -17.21 -7.15 31.30
CA ILE A 44 -15.79 -7.59 31.26
C ILE A 44 -15.64 -8.91 30.47
N ILE A 45 -16.56 -9.85 30.65
CA ILE A 45 -16.56 -11.11 29.90
C ILE A 45 -16.88 -10.88 28.42
N TYR A 46 -17.88 -10.05 28.12
CA TYR A 46 -18.22 -9.70 26.73
C TYR A 46 -16.99 -9.10 26.00
N GLU A 47 -16.25 -8.20 26.66
CA GLU A 47 -15.05 -7.61 26.09
C GLU A 47 -13.93 -8.62 25.85
N LEU A 48 -13.82 -9.67 26.67
CA LEU A 48 -12.87 -10.76 26.41
C LEU A 48 -13.19 -11.44 25.07
N PHE A 49 -14.45 -11.82 24.89
CA PHE A 49 -14.90 -12.49 23.68
C PHE A 49 -14.74 -11.59 22.46
N PHE A 50 -14.97 -10.29 22.60
CA PHE A 50 -14.74 -9.34 21.54
C PHE A 50 -13.25 -9.24 21.17
N VAL A 51 -12.35 -9.01 22.13
CA VAL A 51 -10.91 -8.88 21.88
C VAL A 51 -10.34 -10.17 21.29
N VAL A 52 -10.68 -11.34 21.86
CA VAL A 52 -10.24 -12.63 21.34
C VAL A 52 -10.85 -12.90 19.95
N GLY A 53 -12.14 -12.63 19.77
CA GLY A 53 -12.84 -12.82 18.50
C GLY A 53 -12.21 -12.00 17.37
N VAL A 54 -11.89 -10.73 17.64
CA VAL A 54 -11.15 -9.88 16.71
C VAL A 54 -9.77 -10.47 16.40
N MET A 55 -9.00 -10.87 17.42
CA MET A 55 -7.67 -11.47 17.21
C MET A 55 -7.72 -12.76 16.39
N VAL A 56 -8.74 -13.60 16.58
CA VAL A 56 -8.94 -14.84 15.81
C VAL A 56 -9.33 -14.54 14.37
N VAL A 57 -10.28 -13.63 14.13
CA VAL A 57 -10.70 -13.28 12.77
C VAL A 57 -9.56 -12.64 11.98
N LEU A 58 -8.76 -11.81 12.63
CA LEU A 58 -7.54 -11.23 12.05
C LEU A 58 -6.46 -12.29 11.82
N GLY A 59 -6.23 -13.17 12.79
CA GLY A 59 -5.21 -14.21 12.70
C GLY A 59 -5.49 -15.28 11.66
N LEU A 60 -6.76 -15.56 11.41
CA LEU A 60 -7.21 -16.52 10.40
C LEU A 60 -7.52 -15.87 9.04
N GLY A 61 -7.40 -14.54 8.91
CA GLY A 61 -7.70 -13.82 7.67
C GLY A 61 -9.18 -13.90 7.25
N LEU A 62 -10.10 -14.07 8.20
CA LEU A 62 -11.53 -14.26 7.94
C LEU A 62 -12.32 -12.94 7.86
N LEU A 63 -11.63 -11.79 7.91
CA LEU A 63 -12.22 -10.46 7.79
C LEU A 63 -13.23 -10.30 6.64
N PRO A 64 -13.01 -10.84 5.43
CA PRO A 64 -13.91 -10.62 4.31
C PRO A 64 -15.29 -11.21 4.55
N SER A 65 -15.32 -12.39 5.18
CA SER A 65 -16.53 -13.13 5.47
C SER A 65 -17.29 -12.56 6.67
N PHE A 66 -16.57 -11.98 7.65
CA PHE A 66 -17.15 -11.54 8.93
C PHE A 66 -17.09 -10.03 9.19
N HIS A 67 -16.78 -9.20 8.17
CA HIS A 67 -16.63 -7.75 8.34
C HIS A 67 -17.85 -7.09 9.02
N ASN A 68 -19.07 -7.40 8.54
CA ASN A 68 -20.31 -6.84 9.10
C ASN A 68 -20.51 -7.22 10.56
N MET A 69 -20.17 -8.47 10.91
CA MET A 69 -20.32 -8.98 12.25
C MET A 69 -19.36 -8.27 13.23
N ILE A 70 -18.11 -8.03 12.82
CA ILE A 70 -17.13 -7.33 13.65
C ILE A 70 -17.56 -5.89 13.90
N TYR A 71 -18.01 -5.17 12.87
CA TYR A 71 -18.46 -3.78 13.05
C TYR A 71 -19.65 -3.68 13.99
N LEU A 72 -20.59 -4.62 13.91
CA LEU A 72 -21.74 -4.68 14.80
C LEU A 72 -21.32 -4.92 16.26
N PHE A 73 -20.49 -5.94 16.50
CA PHE A 73 -20.03 -6.23 17.87
C PHE A 73 -19.15 -5.12 18.44
N MET A 74 -18.39 -4.44 17.58
CA MET A 74 -17.60 -3.28 17.95
C MET A 74 -18.47 -2.09 18.37
N ALA A 75 -19.53 -1.80 17.63
CA ALA A 75 -20.46 -0.74 18.01
C ALA A 75 -21.10 -1.02 19.38
N ILE A 76 -21.47 -2.27 19.64
CA ILE A 76 -22.02 -2.71 20.94
C ILE A 76 -20.96 -2.59 22.06
N SER A 77 -19.71 -3.01 21.80
CA SER A 77 -18.58 -2.91 22.74
C SER A 77 -18.34 -1.45 23.17
N ILE A 78 -18.32 -0.50 22.24
CA ILE A 78 -18.12 0.92 22.55
C ILE A 78 -19.18 1.44 23.53
N VAL A 79 -20.44 1.04 23.36
CA VAL A 79 -21.54 1.44 24.26
C VAL A 79 -21.32 0.85 25.66
N TYR A 80 -20.95 -0.43 25.75
CA TYR A 80 -20.69 -1.06 27.04
C TYR A 80 -19.44 -0.51 27.75
N LEU A 81 -18.36 -0.23 27.02
CA LEU A 81 -17.17 0.42 27.57
C LEU A 81 -17.47 1.82 28.12
N THR A 82 -18.29 2.59 27.42
CA THR A 82 -18.67 3.94 27.87
C THR A 82 -19.42 3.86 29.20
N TYR A 83 -20.36 2.92 29.32
CA TYR A 83 -21.08 2.66 30.57
C TYR A 83 -20.14 2.21 31.69
N LEU A 84 -19.24 1.25 31.39
CA LEU A 84 -18.26 0.74 32.34
C LEU A 84 -17.33 1.83 32.86
N CYS A 85 -16.86 2.72 31.98
CA CYS A 85 -15.98 3.82 32.35
C CYS A 85 -16.66 4.73 33.39
N GLN A 86 -17.93 5.10 33.16
CA GLN A 86 -18.68 5.87 34.14
C GLN A 86 -18.85 5.14 35.48
N ALA A 87 -19.10 3.83 35.45
CA ALA A 87 -19.28 3.02 36.66
C ALA A 87 -18.00 2.94 37.51
N VAL A 88 -16.83 2.80 36.87
CA VAL A 88 -15.55 2.62 37.57
C VAL A 88 -14.93 3.95 38.02
N LEU A 89 -15.20 5.05 37.31
CA LEU A 89 -14.58 6.35 37.58
C LEU A 89 -15.34 7.21 38.61
N ASN A 90 -16.64 6.97 38.81
CA ASN A 90 -17.48 7.80 39.68
C ASN A 90 -17.27 7.57 41.18
N ASP A 91 -16.50 6.56 41.58
CA ASP A 91 -16.26 6.29 43.00
C ASP A 91 -15.11 7.16 43.55
N VAL A 92 -15.47 8.20 44.29
CA VAL A 92 -14.53 9.18 44.88
C VAL A 92 -13.62 8.55 45.94
N ASN A 93 -14.01 7.38 46.50
CA ASN A 93 -13.22 6.59 47.44
C ASN A 93 -12.67 5.31 46.79
N ALA A 94 -12.42 5.36 45.47
CA ALA A 94 -11.94 4.24 44.67
C ALA A 94 -10.74 3.53 45.31
N SER A 95 -10.96 2.24 45.64
CA SER A 95 -9.91 1.28 45.99
C SER A 95 -8.85 1.22 44.88
N GLY A 96 -7.65 0.72 45.21
CA GLY A 96 -6.60 0.53 44.19
C GLY A 96 -7.07 -0.31 42.99
N GLY A 97 -7.97 -1.26 43.23
CA GLY A 97 -8.62 -2.08 42.18
C GLY A 97 -9.47 -1.26 41.22
N ASN A 98 -10.33 -0.36 41.72
CA ASN A 98 -11.16 0.51 40.87
C ASN A 98 -10.28 1.37 39.96
N ARG A 99 -9.18 1.92 40.49
CA ARG A 99 -8.27 2.76 39.69
C ARG A 99 -7.56 1.98 38.60
N ALA A 100 -7.11 0.76 38.89
CA ALA A 100 -6.53 -0.14 37.91
C ALA A 100 -7.56 -0.51 36.83
N ALA A 101 -8.79 -0.85 37.24
CA ALA A 101 -9.88 -1.17 36.31
C ALA A 101 -10.24 0.03 35.41
N ALA A 102 -10.28 1.25 35.96
CA ALA A 102 -10.51 2.47 35.18
C ALA A 102 -9.44 2.67 34.11
N ALA A 103 -8.17 2.49 34.48
CA ALA A 103 -7.07 2.58 33.53
C ALA A 103 -7.20 1.55 32.39
N GLY A 104 -7.54 0.30 32.72
CA GLY A 104 -7.82 -0.74 31.73
C GLY A 104 -8.98 -0.39 30.80
N ALA A 105 -10.08 0.11 31.34
CA ALA A 105 -11.25 0.55 30.55
C ALA A 105 -10.92 1.71 29.60
N ILE A 106 -10.14 2.70 30.05
CA ILE A 106 -9.71 3.83 29.22
C ILE A 106 -8.81 3.35 28.07
N ILE A 107 -7.85 2.47 28.36
CA ILE A 107 -6.96 1.89 27.34
C ILE A 107 -7.79 1.15 26.30
N LEU A 108 -8.75 0.32 26.72
CA LEU A 108 -9.64 -0.38 25.81
C LEU A 108 -10.44 0.58 24.94
N ILE A 109 -11.00 1.68 25.49
CA ILE A 109 -11.75 2.66 24.70
C ILE A 109 -10.88 3.22 23.58
N ILE A 110 -9.66 3.66 23.93
CA ILE A 110 -8.73 4.25 22.96
C ILE A 110 -8.37 3.22 21.88
N MET A 111 -8.00 1.99 22.28
CA MET A 111 -7.65 0.94 21.34
C MET A 111 -8.83 0.51 20.48
N GLN A 112 -10.05 0.56 21.01
CA GLN A 112 -11.27 0.21 20.29
C GLN A 112 -11.62 1.26 19.23
N PHE A 113 -11.44 2.54 19.53
CA PHE A 113 -11.57 3.61 18.53
C PHE A 113 -10.49 3.54 17.47
N LEU A 114 -9.24 3.24 17.85
CA LEU A 114 -8.16 3.03 16.89
C LEU A 114 -8.43 1.82 16.00
N LEU A 115 -8.92 0.72 16.57
CA LEU A 115 -9.32 -0.48 15.84
C LEU A 115 -10.52 -0.20 14.93
N ALA A 116 -11.50 0.57 15.39
CA ALA A 116 -12.63 1.00 14.56
C ALA A 116 -12.15 1.81 13.36
N PHE A 117 -11.32 2.82 13.60
CA PHE A 117 -10.77 3.64 12.53
C PHE A 117 -9.94 2.81 11.54
N LEU A 118 -9.11 1.90 12.07
CA LEU A 118 -8.23 1.05 11.27
C LEU A 118 -9.01 0.08 10.38
N LEU A 119 -10.04 -0.59 10.93
CA LEU A 119 -10.87 -1.54 10.19
C LEU A 119 -11.81 -0.83 9.20
N THR A 120 -12.23 0.40 9.48
CA THR A 120 -13.16 1.15 8.60
C THR A 120 -12.42 1.97 7.53
N SER A 121 -11.09 2.10 7.62
CA SER A 121 -10.34 2.89 6.65
C SER A 121 -10.27 2.21 5.27
N PRO A 122 -10.45 2.95 4.15
CA PRO A 122 -10.31 2.40 2.81
C PRO A 122 -8.88 1.91 2.53
N GLU A 123 -8.76 0.93 1.62
CA GLU A 123 -7.53 0.17 1.32
C GLU A 123 -6.33 1.01 0.81
N GLY A 124 -6.53 2.30 0.50
CA GLY A 124 -5.49 3.25 0.09
C GLY A 124 -5.07 4.30 1.14
N SER A 125 -5.52 4.17 2.39
CA SER A 125 -5.27 5.20 3.41
C SER A 125 -3.80 5.24 3.88
N TRP A 126 -3.28 6.45 4.14
CA TRP A 126 -1.92 6.73 4.63
C TRP A 126 -1.46 5.86 5.81
N PHE A 127 -2.39 5.26 6.55
CA PHE A 127 -2.16 4.41 7.71
C PHE A 127 -1.45 3.09 7.40
N HIS A 128 -1.68 2.47 6.24
CA HIS A 128 -0.94 1.26 5.85
C HIS A 128 0.56 1.52 5.61
N SER A 129 0.95 2.78 5.39
CA SER A 129 2.35 3.21 5.24
C SER A 129 3.08 3.41 6.58
N PHE A 130 2.34 3.64 7.66
CA PHE A 130 2.92 4.00 8.97
C PHE A 130 3.65 2.84 9.67
N GLY A 131 3.41 1.60 9.24
CA GLY A 131 4.09 0.39 9.73
C GLY A 131 5.03 -0.27 8.72
N THR A 132 4.89 0.00 7.43
CA THR A 132 5.75 -0.56 6.36
C THR A 132 6.95 0.35 6.02
N ARG A 133 7.00 1.58 6.53
CA ARG A 133 8.14 2.52 6.36
C ARG A 133 9.30 2.37 7.34
N SER A 134 9.33 1.35 8.19
CA SER A 134 10.50 1.00 8.99
C SER A 134 10.58 -0.52 8.99
N VAL A 135 11.48 -1.17 8.25
CA VAL A 135 12.93 -1.18 8.46
C VAL A 135 13.64 -1.38 7.11
N ASN A 136 14.23 -0.33 6.55
CA ASN A 136 15.32 -0.45 5.57
C ASN A 136 16.43 0.55 5.91
N TYR A 137 16.88 0.54 7.16
CA TYR A 137 18.23 1.00 7.51
C TYR A 137 19.20 -0.15 7.19
N GLY A 138 19.39 -0.47 5.91
CA GLY A 138 20.27 -1.57 5.53
C GLY A 138 20.17 -2.00 4.08
N GLY A 139 20.84 -1.28 3.19
CA GLY A 139 21.03 -1.66 1.77
C GLY A 139 19.84 -1.23 0.90
N ASN A 140 19.98 -0.38 -0.12
CA ASN A 140 21.04 -0.28 -1.10
C ASN A 140 21.27 1.19 -1.44
N LEU A 141 22.31 1.77 -0.85
CA LEU A 141 22.93 3.00 -1.35
C LEU A 141 24.01 2.69 -2.40
N SER A 142 23.86 1.59 -3.14
CA SER A 142 24.85 1.09 -4.11
C SER A 142 24.58 1.56 -5.55
N HIS A 143 23.38 2.05 -5.87
CA HIS A 143 23.06 2.53 -7.22
C HIS A 143 23.26 4.03 -7.47
N ARG A 144 23.69 4.81 -6.47
CA ARG A 144 23.98 6.26 -6.64
C ARG A 144 25.46 6.62 -6.76
N PHE A 145 26.36 5.64 -6.82
CA PHE A 145 27.82 5.90 -6.81
C PHE A 145 28.63 5.29 -7.95
N VAL A 146 28.00 4.85 -9.05
CA VAL A 146 28.74 4.43 -10.26
C VAL A 146 28.33 5.27 -11.47
N ASN A 147 28.59 6.56 -11.40
CA ASN A 147 28.89 7.35 -12.62
C ASN A 147 29.68 8.62 -12.28
N ARG A 148 30.72 8.48 -11.46
CA ARG A 148 31.67 9.57 -11.22
C ARG A 148 33.10 9.08 -11.42
N VAL A 149 33.58 9.36 -12.63
CA VAL A 149 34.98 9.62 -13.00
C VAL A 149 35.92 8.42 -12.88
N ARG A 150 36.17 7.75 -14.02
CA ARG A 150 37.45 7.11 -14.29
C ARG A 150 38.22 7.95 -15.30
N SER A 151 39.02 8.88 -14.77
CA SER A 151 40.07 9.60 -15.52
C SER A 151 41.42 9.13 -15.02
N THR A 152 42.17 8.42 -15.86
CA THR A 152 43.61 8.12 -15.75
C THR A 152 44.00 7.48 -17.09
N ASN A 153 44.98 7.91 -17.91
CA ASN A 153 46.01 8.95 -17.87
C ASN A 153 46.60 9.08 -19.31
N LYS A 154 47.53 10.03 -19.48
CA LYS A 154 48.43 10.33 -20.64
C LYS A 154 47.78 11.22 -21.73
N SER A 155 48.39 12.30 -22.23
CA SER A 155 49.82 12.64 -22.32
C SER A 155 50.06 14.10 -22.76
N THR A 156 51.14 14.71 -22.25
CA THR A 156 52.05 15.71 -22.91
C THR A 156 51.51 16.88 -23.75
N SER A 157 51.82 18.09 -23.25
CA SER A 157 52.39 19.27 -23.94
C SER A 157 51.88 19.74 -25.31
N GLY A 158 51.39 21.01 -25.32
CA GLY A 158 51.84 22.03 -26.28
C GLY A 158 50.81 22.60 -27.28
N GLY A 159 50.58 23.92 -27.22
CA GLY A 159 50.54 24.78 -28.41
C GLY A 159 49.21 25.25 -29.03
N ALA A 160 48.87 26.52 -28.76
CA ALA A 160 48.46 27.60 -29.69
C ALA A 160 47.16 27.57 -30.55
N ALA A 161 46.53 28.78 -30.57
CA ALA A 161 45.60 29.38 -31.57
C ALA A 161 44.21 28.71 -31.72
N GLY A 162 43.08 29.38 -31.95
CA GLY A 162 42.74 30.74 -32.38
C GLY A 162 41.46 30.65 -33.24
N GLY A 163 40.57 31.64 -33.20
CA GLY A 163 39.64 31.90 -34.33
C GLY A 163 38.16 31.52 -34.15
N ASN A 164 37.34 32.46 -34.62
CA ASN A 164 35.89 32.64 -34.51
C ASN A 164 35.19 32.16 -35.81
N GLY A 165 33.89 31.82 -35.78
CA GLY A 165 33.01 31.95 -36.97
C GLY A 165 32.20 30.74 -37.47
N MET A 166 30.88 30.81 -37.24
CA MET A 166 29.73 30.59 -38.15
C MET A 166 29.69 29.46 -39.21
N ARG A 167 28.59 28.68 -39.08
CA ARG A 167 27.61 28.19 -40.08
C ARG A 167 28.06 27.38 -41.33
N GLU A 168 27.33 26.27 -41.48
CA GLU A 168 26.72 25.71 -42.70
C GLU A 168 27.37 24.44 -43.33
N LYS A 169 26.46 23.54 -43.76
CA LYS A 169 26.54 22.51 -44.81
C LYS A 169 27.22 21.16 -44.53
N ASP A 170 26.36 20.14 -44.48
CA ASP A 170 26.40 18.84 -45.22
C ASP A 170 27.71 18.03 -45.38
N LEU A 171 27.67 16.80 -44.79
CA LEU A 171 28.16 15.46 -45.24
C LEU A 171 29.52 15.31 -45.99
N PRO A 172 30.34 14.27 -45.69
CA PRO A 172 30.37 13.02 -46.53
C PRO A 172 30.70 11.70 -45.75
N ARG A 173 30.16 10.52 -46.09
CA ARG A 173 30.68 9.46 -47.02
C ARG A 173 32.19 9.16 -46.86
N HIS A 174 32.74 7.93 -46.82
CA HIS A 174 32.48 6.71 -47.60
C HIS A 174 33.43 5.57 -47.14
N TYR A 175 33.05 4.29 -47.31
CA TYR A 175 33.81 3.15 -47.92
C TYR A 175 32.78 2.00 -48.09
N THR A 176 32.12 1.80 -49.26
CA THR A 176 32.43 0.85 -50.38
C THR A 176 32.97 -0.51 -49.91
N ASN A 177 32.48 -1.68 -50.34
CA ASN A 177 32.11 -2.17 -51.68
C ASN A 177 30.90 -3.14 -51.54
N ASP A 178 29.84 -3.02 -52.35
CA ASP A 178 29.61 -3.68 -53.66
C ASP A 178 29.59 -5.21 -53.58
N ASP A 179 28.37 -5.79 -53.57
CA ASP A 179 27.93 -6.83 -54.51
C ASP A 179 26.43 -7.16 -54.28
N GLU A 180 25.64 -6.78 -55.30
CA GLU A 180 24.40 -7.35 -55.84
C GLU A 180 23.17 -7.75 -54.98
N ALA A 181 22.03 -7.36 -55.54
CA ALA A 181 20.69 -7.34 -54.98
C ALA A 181 20.01 -8.71 -54.92
N ASP A 182 19.31 -8.99 -53.82
CA ASP A 182 17.99 -9.62 -53.86
C ASP A 182 17.20 -9.32 -52.57
N ILE A 183 15.90 -9.54 -52.65
CA ILE A 183 14.82 -8.86 -51.95
C ILE A 183 14.76 -9.19 -50.44
N GLY A 184 14.85 -8.11 -49.64
CA GLY A 184 14.28 -7.88 -48.31
C GLY A 184 13.87 -9.07 -47.44
N GLU A 185 14.78 -9.52 -46.57
CA GLU A 185 14.42 -10.14 -45.30
C GLU A 185 15.51 -9.86 -44.26
N ALA A 186 15.26 -8.87 -43.40
CA ALA A 186 16.10 -8.58 -42.24
C ALA A 186 15.23 -8.58 -40.99
N THR A 187 15.12 -9.77 -40.41
CA THR A 187 14.59 -10.09 -39.09
C THR A 187 15.23 -9.18 -38.02
N SER A 188 14.63 -8.02 -37.78
CA SER A 188 14.81 -7.31 -36.51
C SER A 188 13.93 -8.02 -35.47
N PRO A 189 14.40 -8.25 -34.24
CA PRO A 189 13.54 -8.75 -33.17
C PRO A 189 12.63 -7.60 -32.74
N ARG A 190 11.62 -7.28 -33.57
CA ARG A 190 10.46 -6.55 -33.10
C ARG A 190 9.84 -7.46 -32.06
N GLY A 191 9.96 -7.06 -30.80
CA GLY A 191 9.06 -7.58 -29.76
C GLY A 191 7.66 -7.54 -30.37
N GLU A 192 7.03 -8.70 -30.43
CA GLU A 192 5.66 -8.89 -30.88
C GLU A 192 4.78 -8.04 -29.96
N PHE A 193 4.58 -6.78 -30.31
CA PHE A 193 3.58 -5.95 -29.66
C PHE A 193 2.25 -6.46 -30.16
N GLU A 194 1.49 -7.08 -29.26
CA GLU A 194 0.18 -7.60 -29.62
C GLU A 194 -0.78 -6.42 -29.81
N PRO A 195 -1.34 -6.24 -31.03
CA PRO A 195 -2.37 -5.24 -31.23
C PRO A 195 -3.64 -5.70 -30.50
N ALA A 196 -4.20 -4.82 -29.68
CA ALA A 196 -5.43 -5.08 -28.96
C ALA A 196 -6.46 -3.99 -29.26
N THR A 197 -7.71 -4.37 -29.43
CA THR A 197 -8.79 -3.43 -29.80
C THR A 197 -9.68 -3.17 -28.60
N ALA A 198 -9.94 -1.89 -28.30
CA ALA A 198 -10.79 -1.50 -27.20
C ALA A 198 -12.27 -1.86 -27.44
N LEU A 199 -12.84 -2.71 -26.60
CA LEU A 199 -14.26 -3.08 -26.60
C LEU A 199 -15.17 -1.94 -26.10
N HIS A 200 -14.64 -1.09 -25.23
CA HIS A 200 -15.33 0.04 -24.59
C HIS A 200 -14.42 1.27 -24.53
N GLY A 201 -15.01 2.47 -24.47
CA GLY A 201 -14.23 3.69 -24.23
C GLY A 201 -13.91 3.85 -22.74
N TYR A 202 -12.70 4.33 -22.44
CA TYR A 202 -12.24 4.62 -21.10
C TYR A 202 -11.68 6.04 -21.06
N GLN A 203 -12.18 6.84 -20.13
CA GLN A 203 -11.60 8.15 -19.82
C GLN A 203 -10.75 8.00 -18.57
N GLY A 204 -9.44 8.13 -18.73
CA GLY A 204 -8.50 8.12 -17.61
C GLY A 204 -8.80 9.25 -16.64
N SER A 205 -8.53 9.01 -15.37
CA SER A 205 -8.71 10.03 -14.33
C SER A 205 -7.76 11.20 -14.57
N SER A 206 -8.24 12.44 -14.46
CA SER A 206 -7.39 13.64 -14.50
C SER A 206 -6.37 13.68 -13.35
N ASP A 207 -6.57 12.86 -12.32
CA ASP A 207 -5.74 12.78 -11.13
C ASP A 207 -4.60 11.75 -11.27
N ASP A 208 -4.63 10.88 -12.31
CA ASP A 208 -3.58 9.90 -12.57
C ASP A 208 -3.03 10.02 -14.01
N PRO A 209 -1.87 10.69 -14.21
CA PRO A 209 -1.28 10.89 -15.53
C PRO A 209 -0.69 9.60 -16.13
N THR A 210 -0.73 8.47 -15.42
CA THR A 210 -0.28 7.18 -15.94
C THR A 210 -1.38 6.41 -16.68
N GLU A 211 -2.65 6.78 -16.51
CA GLU A 211 -3.78 6.16 -17.18
C GLU A 211 -3.96 6.68 -18.61
N LEU A 212 -4.12 5.75 -19.56
CA LEU A 212 -4.33 6.09 -20.96
C LEU A 212 -5.83 6.15 -21.27
N SER A 213 -6.33 7.28 -21.75
CA SER A 213 -7.73 7.41 -22.21
C SER A 213 -7.87 6.88 -23.63
N PHE A 214 -8.87 6.07 -23.94
CA PHE A 214 -9.08 5.50 -25.26
C PHE A 214 -10.56 5.40 -25.62
N ASP A 215 -10.86 5.46 -26.91
CA ASP A 215 -12.23 5.33 -27.42
C ASP A 215 -12.59 3.87 -27.74
N LYS A 216 -13.89 3.56 -27.74
CA LYS A 216 -14.37 2.24 -28.18
C LYS A 216 -13.96 2.01 -29.65
N GLY A 217 -13.29 0.89 -29.91
CA GLY A 217 -12.77 0.50 -31.21
C GLY A 217 -11.38 1.04 -31.52
N GLU A 218 -10.74 1.74 -30.59
CA GLU A 218 -9.36 2.19 -30.75
C GLU A 218 -8.37 1.01 -30.61
N SER A 219 -7.39 0.95 -31.51
CA SER A 219 -6.35 -0.09 -31.50
C SER A 219 -5.09 0.42 -30.81
N LEU A 220 -4.63 -0.31 -29.80
CA LEU A 220 -3.45 -0.01 -28.99
C LEU A 220 -2.45 -1.15 -29.08
N GLU A 221 -1.17 -0.82 -28.96
CA GLU A 221 -0.09 -1.81 -28.90
C GLU A 221 0.19 -2.17 -27.43
N ILE A 222 0.02 -3.44 -27.06
CA ILE A 222 0.29 -3.89 -25.70
C ILE A 222 1.79 -4.17 -25.52
N LEU A 223 2.42 -3.45 -24.59
CA LEU A 223 3.84 -3.55 -24.27
C LEU A 223 4.12 -4.60 -23.18
N ASP A 224 3.23 -4.73 -22.19
CA ASP A 224 3.37 -5.70 -21.08
C ASP A 224 2.02 -6.08 -20.47
N LYS A 225 1.77 -7.38 -20.32
CA LYS A 225 0.51 -7.97 -19.81
C LYS A 225 0.65 -8.49 -18.38
N ARG A 226 0.93 -7.62 -17.41
CA ARG A 226 1.10 -8.01 -16.00
C ARG A 226 -0.11 -7.64 -15.14
N GLY A 227 -0.90 -8.65 -14.78
CA GLY A 227 -2.05 -8.48 -13.89
C GLY A 227 -3.21 -7.78 -14.59
N ASN A 228 -4.03 -7.06 -13.80
CA ASN A 228 -5.29 -6.46 -14.28
C ASN A 228 -5.08 -5.20 -15.13
N TRP A 229 -3.88 -4.61 -15.09
CA TRP A 229 -3.50 -3.39 -15.80
C TRP A 229 -2.38 -3.69 -16.78
N TRP A 230 -2.63 -3.45 -18.06
CA TRP A 230 -1.65 -3.67 -19.12
C TRP A 230 -0.98 -2.35 -19.47
N HIS A 231 0.32 -2.39 -19.74
CA HIS A 231 1.00 -1.24 -20.36
C HIS A 231 0.69 -1.25 -21.85
N ALA A 232 0.15 -0.15 -22.34
CA ALA A 232 -0.21 0.02 -23.74
C ALA A 232 0.39 1.30 -24.32
N ARG A 233 0.55 1.32 -25.63
CA ARG A 233 1.01 2.46 -26.42
C ARG A 233 0.00 2.79 -27.50
N LYS A 234 -0.38 4.07 -27.61
CA LYS A 234 -1.17 4.63 -28.72
C LYS A 234 -0.29 4.84 -29.95
N GLN A 235 -0.95 4.99 -31.11
CA GLN A 235 -0.28 5.30 -32.38
C GLN A 235 0.46 6.65 -32.38
N ASP A 236 0.05 7.58 -31.52
CA ASP A 236 0.71 8.88 -31.33
C ASP A 236 2.02 8.78 -30.50
N GLY A 237 2.36 7.58 -30.00
CA GLY A 237 3.52 7.31 -29.18
C GLY A 237 3.33 7.52 -27.68
N THR A 238 2.13 7.94 -27.23
CA THR A 238 1.82 8.02 -25.80
C THR A 238 1.67 6.62 -25.20
N THR A 239 2.24 6.44 -24.01
CA THR A 239 2.24 5.18 -23.26
C THR A 239 1.56 5.38 -21.93
N GLY A 240 0.78 4.40 -21.50
CA GLY A 240 0.15 4.40 -20.18
C GLY A 240 -0.40 3.04 -19.82
N ILE A 241 -1.07 2.97 -18.68
CA ILE A 241 -1.76 1.76 -18.23
C ILE A 241 -3.21 1.77 -18.70
N VAL A 242 -3.70 0.59 -19.07
CA VAL A 242 -5.09 0.35 -19.48
C VAL A 242 -5.66 -0.89 -18.77
N PRO A 243 -6.96 -0.92 -18.44
CA PRO A 243 -7.58 -2.08 -17.84
C PRO A 243 -7.71 -3.21 -18.87
N SER A 244 -7.19 -4.39 -18.55
CA SER A 244 -7.17 -5.57 -19.44
C SER A 244 -8.55 -6.00 -19.96
N ASN A 245 -9.60 -5.87 -19.14
CA ASN A 245 -10.98 -6.28 -19.48
C ASN A 245 -11.62 -5.46 -20.61
N TYR A 246 -10.97 -4.37 -21.04
CA TYR A 246 -11.48 -3.47 -22.06
C TYR A 246 -10.96 -3.81 -23.46
N PHE A 247 -10.17 -4.88 -23.61
CA PHE A 247 -9.48 -5.21 -24.85
C PHE A 247 -9.70 -6.67 -25.27
N GLU A 248 -9.79 -6.88 -26.58
CA GLU A 248 -9.73 -8.20 -27.26
C GLU A 248 -8.56 -8.29 -28.25
#